data_AF-A0A962E1E2-F1
#
_entry.id   AF-A0A962E1E2-F1
#
_cell.length_a   1.000
_cell.length_b   1.000
_cell.length_c   1.000
_cell.angle_alpha   90.00
_cell.angle_beta   90.00
_cell.angle_gamma   90.00
#
_symmetry.space_group_name_H-M   'P 1'
#
loop_
_entity.id
_entity.type
_entity.pdbx_description
1 polymer ?
#
loop_
_entity_poly.entity_id
_entity_poly.type
_entity_poly.pdbx_seq_one_letter_code
_entity_poly.pdbx_strand_id
1 'polypeptide(L)'
;MSDVPSSILIVSISRDDRRDLFDLLDGGPYETILTARDFDQANTLIDHGAEPTAAIIEFTGDGDDAKRLALRLRKKPARLQGVLGLISGRARGDSYGWGVDVPGIDDWVRSPIDPSEVSFRLKHLDPAAAVAAPSNLAPTADAPVASERSLLQMLNMVNCLDGDESHNDDALLALARHYELEFFEILRERGGREAEPQLLAQLGSLPLGNSGDSLWNHQAYYDVLGGKTLVFADGAWESVRDMWLSRFRIRALIGLPLLNDDGKAVGALLGGARHPLSDWDGAVAAFSNLAERFSLASLVHHYRIDSRFRGLHDSLTRLPNRLLFNDRLHSAIAEAQRNGELFAVLFVDLDRFKTINDSLGHAVGDQILIAVSKRLRASVRASDTVSRYAGDEFTLILRHIVQREDVLRIAEKIIRVLESPLTLSDGAEMQITASIGIAFFPEDSTDADGLIKCADVAMYSAKGMGRNTFRTFVALPEESHQQRLMLESKLRQAERNNELRVYYQPQVDTLTEDIIGMEALVRWEHPELGLISP
;
A
#
# COMPACT_ATOMS: atom_id res chain seq x y z
N MET A 1 48.08 -6.28 -7.00
CA MET A 1 47.32 -6.16 -8.27
C MET A 1 45.93 -5.76 -7.84
N SER A 2 45.48 -4.55 -8.19
CA SER A 2 44.14 -4.07 -7.87
C SER A 2 43.11 -5.01 -8.50
N ASP A 3 42.25 -5.58 -7.68
CA ASP A 3 41.18 -6.48 -8.09
C ASP A 3 40.14 -5.62 -8.83
N VAL A 4 40.21 -5.58 -10.16
CA VAL A 4 39.21 -4.84 -10.96
C VAL A 4 37.90 -5.62 -10.91
N PRO A 5 36.72 -4.97 -10.83
CA PRO A 5 35.46 -5.70 -10.79
C PRO A 5 35.34 -6.65 -11.98
N SER A 6 34.94 -7.90 -11.75
CA SER A 6 34.66 -8.86 -12.82
C SER A 6 33.25 -8.71 -13.41
N SER A 7 32.29 -8.22 -12.62
CA SER A 7 30.90 -8.04 -13.04
C SER A 7 30.33 -6.73 -12.50
N ILE A 8 29.72 -5.94 -13.38
CA ILE A 8 29.12 -4.65 -13.02
C ILE A 8 27.62 -4.68 -13.25
N LEU A 9 26.85 -4.21 -12.26
CA LEU A 9 25.43 -3.91 -12.41
C LEU A 9 25.20 -2.40 -12.57
N ILE A 10 24.64 -1.98 -13.70
CA ILE A 10 24.23 -0.60 -13.97
C ILE A 10 22.72 -0.49 -13.74
N VAL A 11 22.30 0.37 -12.81
CA VAL A 11 20.89 0.66 -12.53
C VAL A 11 20.65 2.14 -12.75
N SER A 12 19.90 2.47 -13.78
CA SER A 12 19.54 3.86 -14.08
C SER A 12 18.20 3.88 -14.79
N ILE A 13 17.35 4.88 -14.51
CA ILE A 13 16.09 5.11 -15.22
C ILE A 13 16.33 5.78 -16.58
N SER A 14 17.39 6.57 -16.69
CA SER A 14 17.81 7.25 -17.91
C SER A 14 18.36 6.26 -18.94
N ARG A 15 17.72 6.21 -20.11
CA ARG A 15 18.16 5.32 -21.21
C ARG A 15 19.51 5.73 -21.76
N ASP A 16 19.78 7.04 -21.80
CA ASP A 16 21.04 7.58 -22.32
C ASP A 16 22.18 7.28 -21.34
N ASP A 17 21.99 7.51 -20.03
CA ASP A 17 23.02 7.20 -19.02
C ASP A 17 23.33 5.68 -18.96
N ARG A 18 22.31 4.82 -19.07
CA ARG A 18 22.54 3.36 -19.17
C ARG A 18 23.35 2.98 -20.40
N ARG A 19 23.05 3.57 -21.57
CA ARG A 19 23.78 3.28 -22.81
C ARG A 19 25.21 3.77 -22.72
N ASP A 20 25.41 5.00 -22.26
CA ASP A 20 26.72 5.62 -22.20
C ASP A 20 27.63 4.92 -21.15
N LEU A 21 27.08 4.48 -20.01
CA LEU A 21 27.81 3.63 -19.05
C LEU A 21 28.10 2.23 -19.61
N PHE A 22 27.16 1.64 -20.36
CA PHE A 22 27.37 0.33 -20.96
C PHE A 22 28.49 0.40 -22.01
N ASP A 23 28.41 1.33 -22.97
CA ASP A 23 29.41 1.53 -24.03
C ASP A 23 30.80 1.84 -23.44
N LEU A 24 30.85 2.59 -22.33
CA LEU A 24 32.08 2.87 -21.59
C LEU A 24 32.71 1.60 -21.01
N LEU A 25 31.91 0.74 -20.39
CA LEU A 25 32.39 -0.42 -19.66
C LEU A 25 32.62 -1.62 -20.58
N ASP A 26 31.91 -1.75 -21.69
CA ASP A 26 32.05 -2.85 -22.66
C ASP A 26 33.46 -2.92 -23.27
N GLY A 27 34.17 -1.78 -23.34
CA GLY A 27 35.57 -1.70 -23.75
C GLY A 27 36.61 -2.00 -22.64
N GLY A 28 36.15 -2.32 -21.43
CA GLY A 28 36.98 -2.54 -20.23
C GLY A 28 37.26 -4.01 -19.91
N PRO A 29 37.95 -4.31 -18.80
CA PRO A 29 38.33 -5.67 -18.41
C PRO A 29 37.22 -6.44 -17.66
N TYR A 30 35.94 -6.09 -17.87
CA TYR A 30 34.80 -6.67 -17.15
C TYR A 30 34.25 -7.90 -17.88
N GLU A 31 34.03 -9.01 -17.19
CA GLU A 31 33.51 -10.25 -17.78
C GLU A 31 32.01 -10.20 -18.03
N THR A 32 31.25 -9.44 -17.22
CA THR A 32 29.79 -9.37 -17.34
C THR A 32 29.26 -8.00 -16.93
N ILE A 33 28.54 -7.35 -17.84
CA ILE A 33 27.86 -6.08 -17.58
C ILE A 33 26.35 -6.31 -17.62
N LEU A 34 25.69 -6.09 -16.48
CA LEU A 34 24.24 -6.19 -16.33
C LEU A 34 23.65 -4.80 -16.34
N THR A 35 22.51 -4.63 -17.01
CA THR A 35 21.78 -3.36 -17.01
C THR A 35 20.35 -3.56 -16.52
N ALA A 36 19.89 -2.64 -15.67
CA ALA A 36 18.52 -2.58 -15.19
C ALA A 36 17.97 -1.17 -15.39
N ARG A 37 16.76 -1.09 -15.95
CA ARG A 37 16.08 0.17 -16.27
C ARG A 37 15.37 0.80 -15.08
N ASP A 38 15.24 0.05 -13.99
CA ASP A 38 14.58 0.41 -12.73
C ASP A 38 15.06 -0.55 -11.63
N PHE A 39 14.70 -0.24 -10.38
CA PHE A 39 15.11 -1.03 -9.21
C PHE A 39 14.42 -2.40 -9.15
N ASP A 40 13.20 -2.53 -9.69
CA ASP A 40 12.47 -3.81 -9.73
C ASP A 40 13.18 -4.82 -10.64
N GLN A 41 13.64 -4.38 -11.81
CA GLN A 41 14.43 -5.18 -12.72
C GLN A 41 15.78 -5.56 -12.10
N ALA A 42 16.43 -4.62 -11.40
CA ALA A 42 17.69 -4.90 -10.69
C ALA A 42 17.51 -5.97 -9.62
N ASN A 43 16.44 -5.87 -8.82
CA ASN A 43 16.10 -6.88 -7.81
C ASN A 43 15.81 -8.25 -8.44
N THR A 44 15.07 -8.28 -9.55
CA THR A 44 14.78 -9.51 -10.29
C THR A 44 16.05 -10.21 -10.79
N LEU A 45 17.03 -9.46 -11.30
CA LEU A 45 18.33 -10.02 -11.71
C LEU A 45 19.08 -10.65 -10.52
N ILE A 46 19.11 -9.97 -9.38
CA ILE A 46 19.77 -10.45 -8.15
C ILE A 46 19.05 -11.69 -7.59
N ASP A 47 17.71 -11.72 -7.62
CA ASP A 47 16.90 -12.85 -7.18
C ASP A 47 17.08 -14.08 -8.10
N HIS A 48 17.38 -13.87 -9.37
CA HIS A 48 17.75 -14.92 -10.33
C HIS A 48 19.24 -15.29 -10.31
N GLY A 49 19.99 -14.86 -9.29
CA GLY A 49 21.36 -15.33 -9.05
C GLY A 49 22.45 -14.43 -9.63
N ALA A 50 22.14 -13.21 -10.08
CA ALA A 50 23.18 -12.24 -10.41
C ALA A 50 23.97 -11.84 -9.14
N GLU A 51 25.30 -11.98 -9.20
CA GLU A 51 26.23 -11.59 -8.14
C GLU A 51 27.23 -10.56 -8.68
N PRO A 52 26.81 -9.30 -8.89
CA PRO A 52 27.71 -8.27 -9.38
C PRO A 52 28.81 -7.99 -8.34
N THR A 53 30.03 -7.79 -8.82
CA THR A 53 31.19 -7.43 -7.98
C THR A 53 31.35 -5.92 -7.84
N ALA A 54 30.70 -5.12 -8.69
CA ALA A 54 30.45 -3.70 -8.42
C ALA A 54 29.08 -3.26 -8.97
N ALA A 55 28.54 -2.15 -8.48
CA ALA A 55 27.30 -1.58 -9.00
C ALA A 55 27.39 -0.06 -9.20
N ILE A 56 26.68 0.46 -10.20
CA ILE A 56 26.48 1.89 -10.43
C ILE A 56 24.97 2.14 -10.36
N ILE A 57 24.51 2.94 -9.40
CA ILE A 57 23.09 3.11 -9.09
C ILE A 57 22.69 4.59 -9.21
N GLU A 58 21.72 4.89 -10.07
CA GLU A 58 21.18 6.25 -10.23
C GLU A 58 20.30 6.66 -9.03
N PHE A 59 20.59 7.84 -8.48
CA PHE A 59 19.79 8.48 -7.45
C PHE A 59 18.95 9.59 -8.09
N THR A 60 17.62 9.42 -8.03
CA THR A 60 16.65 10.44 -8.44
C THR A 60 15.62 10.66 -7.33
N GLY A 61 15.15 11.89 -7.15
CA GLY A 61 14.18 12.22 -6.08
C GLY A 61 14.75 12.03 -4.67
N ASP A 62 14.04 11.29 -3.81
CA ASP A 62 14.43 10.99 -2.43
C ASP A 62 15.49 9.89 -2.31
N GLY A 63 15.78 9.13 -3.38
CA GLY A 63 16.84 8.13 -3.45
C GLY A 63 16.63 6.87 -2.60
N ASP A 64 15.46 6.63 -2.04
CA ASP A 64 15.25 5.54 -1.07
C ASP A 64 15.32 4.14 -1.68
N ASP A 65 14.84 3.97 -2.92
CA ASP A 65 14.99 2.71 -3.65
C ASP A 65 16.46 2.42 -3.99
N ALA A 66 17.23 3.45 -4.33
CA ALA A 66 18.65 3.34 -4.59
C ALA A 66 19.43 2.95 -3.33
N LYS A 67 19.10 3.53 -2.17
CA LYS A 67 19.65 3.15 -0.85
C LYS A 67 19.33 1.70 -0.51
N ARG A 68 18.07 1.28 -0.68
CA ARG A 68 17.63 -0.11 -0.40
C ARG A 68 18.40 -1.11 -1.24
N LEU A 69 18.59 -0.82 -2.53
CA LEU A 69 19.35 -1.69 -3.42
C LEU A 69 20.84 -1.75 -3.03
N ALA A 70 21.47 -0.61 -2.70
CA ALA A 70 22.86 -0.54 -2.27
C ALA A 70 23.11 -1.36 -0.98
N LEU A 71 22.26 -1.19 0.04
CA LEU A 71 22.32 -1.96 1.29
C LEU A 71 22.08 -3.45 1.07
N ARG A 72 21.18 -3.81 0.15
CA ARG A 72 20.92 -5.20 -0.21
C ARG A 72 22.13 -5.87 -0.85
N LEU A 73 22.81 -5.19 -1.77
CA LEU A 73 24.06 -5.69 -2.37
C LEU A 73 25.12 -5.94 -1.29
N ARG A 74 25.23 -5.04 -0.30
CA ARG A 74 26.16 -5.15 0.84
C ARG A 74 25.87 -6.31 1.79
N LYS A 75 24.62 -6.76 1.92
CA LYS A 75 24.25 -7.94 2.74
C LYS A 75 24.81 -9.26 2.19
N LYS A 76 25.35 -9.30 0.96
CA LYS A 76 26.05 -10.46 0.37
C LYS A 76 27.54 -10.14 0.15
N PRO A 77 28.35 -9.99 1.22
CA PRO A 77 29.64 -9.30 1.17
C PRO A 77 30.78 -10.05 0.48
N ALA A 78 30.65 -11.35 0.19
CA ALA A 78 31.81 -12.18 -0.19
C ALA A 78 32.51 -11.77 -1.50
N ARG A 79 31.88 -10.96 -2.36
CA ARG A 79 32.39 -10.61 -3.70
C ARG A 79 32.18 -9.14 -4.12
N LEU A 80 31.47 -8.33 -3.33
CA LEU A 80 31.17 -6.94 -3.69
C LEU A 80 32.35 -6.03 -3.33
N GLN A 81 32.98 -5.46 -4.35
CA GLN A 81 34.11 -4.53 -4.23
C GLN A 81 33.64 -3.10 -3.94
N GLY A 82 32.47 -2.68 -4.47
CA GLY A 82 31.89 -1.38 -4.15
C GLY A 82 30.65 -1.00 -4.98
N VAL A 83 30.02 0.10 -4.59
CA VAL A 83 28.81 0.67 -5.18
C VAL A 83 29.03 2.17 -5.41
N LEU A 84 28.93 2.59 -6.67
CA LEU A 84 28.96 3.99 -7.08
C LEU A 84 27.55 4.56 -7.18
N GLY A 85 27.33 5.73 -6.59
CA GLY A 85 26.12 6.52 -6.81
C GLY A 85 26.24 7.37 -8.08
N LEU A 86 25.22 7.37 -8.93
CA LEU A 86 25.10 8.24 -10.10
C LEU A 86 24.06 9.32 -9.82
N ILE A 87 24.45 10.59 -9.88
CA ILE A 87 23.52 11.72 -9.72
C ILE A 87 23.15 12.24 -11.11
N SER A 88 21.86 12.13 -11.46
CA SER A 88 21.33 12.68 -12.72
C SER A 88 20.98 14.16 -12.58
N GLY A 89 21.31 14.97 -13.60
CA GLY A 89 21.05 16.42 -13.64
C GLY A 89 19.56 16.84 -13.56
N ARG A 90 18.64 15.88 -13.44
CA ARG A 90 17.21 16.10 -13.15
C ARG A 90 16.86 16.11 -11.66
N ALA A 91 17.83 15.96 -10.75
CA ALA A 91 17.60 16.11 -9.32
C ALA A 91 17.12 17.53 -9.00
N ARG A 92 15.81 17.72 -8.83
CA ARG A 92 15.24 18.92 -8.20
C ARG A 92 15.56 18.85 -6.71
N GLY A 93 16.70 19.43 -6.33
CA GLY A 93 17.14 19.57 -4.95
C GLY A 93 18.55 19.02 -4.77
N ASP A 94 19.46 19.88 -4.32
CA ASP A 94 20.85 19.57 -3.96
C ASP A 94 20.96 18.68 -2.70
N SER A 95 20.15 17.62 -2.56
CA SER A 95 20.14 16.76 -1.37
C SER A 95 21.25 15.70 -1.35
N TYR A 96 21.85 15.40 -2.50
CA TYR A 96 22.97 14.47 -2.63
C TYR A 96 24.22 15.25 -3.09
N GLY A 97 24.89 15.88 -2.13
CA GLY A 97 26.17 16.55 -2.35
C GLY A 97 27.34 15.55 -2.32
N TRP A 98 28.46 15.92 -2.95
CA TRP A 98 29.74 15.24 -2.75
C TRP A 98 30.05 15.17 -1.24
N GLY A 99 30.25 13.96 -0.71
CA GLY A 99 30.52 13.76 0.73
C GLY A 99 29.29 13.59 1.62
N VAL A 100 28.11 13.27 1.08
CA VAL A 100 27.00 12.75 1.88
C VAL A 100 27.22 11.24 2.10
N ASP A 101 27.34 10.82 3.37
CA ASP A 101 27.37 9.41 3.77
C ASP A 101 26.00 8.76 3.53
N VAL A 102 25.77 8.28 2.32
CA VAL A 102 24.61 7.46 1.98
C VAL A 102 24.95 6.00 2.28
N PRO A 103 24.23 5.33 3.20
CA PRO A 103 24.54 3.96 3.58
C PRO A 103 24.60 3.01 2.38
N GLY A 104 25.74 2.34 2.22
CA GLY A 104 25.97 1.38 1.14
C GLY A 104 26.52 1.95 -0.17
N ILE A 105 26.77 3.27 -0.25
CA ILE A 105 27.45 3.93 -1.39
C ILE A 105 28.89 4.28 -0.99
N ASP A 106 29.84 3.95 -1.86
CA ASP A 106 31.26 4.17 -1.62
C ASP A 106 31.77 5.48 -2.20
N ASP A 107 31.27 5.85 -3.37
CA ASP A 107 31.73 7.02 -4.09
C ASP A 107 30.68 7.44 -5.13
N TRP A 108 30.87 8.62 -5.74
CA TRP A 108 29.85 9.28 -6.55
C TRP A 108 30.37 9.67 -7.94
N VAL A 109 29.48 9.64 -8.93
CA VAL A 109 29.68 10.15 -10.30
C VAL A 109 28.45 10.94 -10.75
N ARG A 110 28.61 11.86 -11.70
CA ARG A 110 27.50 12.71 -12.19
C ARG A 110 27.15 12.41 -13.66
N SER A 111 25.90 12.67 -14.01
CA SER A 111 25.47 12.83 -15.40
C SER A 111 25.52 14.32 -15.79
N PRO A 112 26.08 14.70 -16.96
CA PRO A 112 26.57 13.82 -18.02
C PRO A 112 27.85 13.07 -17.63
N ILE A 113 27.90 11.78 -17.98
CA ILE A 113 28.94 10.84 -17.55
C ILE A 113 30.30 11.21 -18.17
N ASP A 114 31.34 11.32 -17.33
CA ASP A 114 32.73 11.42 -17.78
C ASP A 114 33.39 10.02 -17.80
N PRO A 115 33.78 9.50 -18.98
CA PRO A 115 34.46 8.20 -19.14
C PRO A 115 35.70 8.00 -18.27
N SER A 116 36.49 9.06 -18.11
CA SER A 116 37.76 9.01 -17.39
C SER A 116 37.54 8.98 -15.88
N GLU A 117 36.51 9.67 -15.40
CA GLU A 117 36.12 9.72 -13.99
C GLU A 117 35.54 8.38 -13.53
N VAL A 118 34.57 7.80 -14.24
CA VAL A 118 33.94 6.52 -13.88
C VAL A 118 34.99 5.40 -13.87
N SER A 119 35.85 5.35 -14.88
CA SER A 119 36.92 4.35 -14.96
C SER A 119 37.94 4.49 -13.84
N PHE A 120 38.24 5.74 -13.42
CA PHE A 120 39.13 6.00 -12.31
C PHE A 120 38.49 5.53 -10.99
N ARG A 121 37.23 5.90 -10.71
CA ARG A 121 36.56 5.55 -9.45
C ARG A 121 36.33 4.05 -9.31
N LEU A 122 35.91 3.36 -10.36
CA LEU A 122 35.77 1.89 -10.34
C LEU A 122 37.09 1.16 -10.01
N LYS A 123 38.23 1.68 -10.47
CA LYS A 123 39.57 1.11 -10.17
C LYS A 123 40.05 1.39 -8.75
N HIS A 124 39.46 2.38 -8.08
CA HIS A 124 39.84 2.82 -6.74
C HIS A 124 38.73 2.59 -5.71
N LEU A 125 37.72 1.78 -6.03
CA LEU A 125 36.76 1.27 -5.05
C LEU A 125 37.53 0.44 -4.02
N ASP A 126 37.60 0.92 -2.79
CA ASP A 126 38.26 0.21 -1.68
C ASP A 126 37.22 -0.64 -0.93
N PRO A 127 37.31 -1.99 -0.99
CA PRO A 127 36.40 -2.86 -0.26
C PRO A 127 36.46 -2.65 1.27
N ALA A 128 37.53 -2.02 1.79
CA ALA A 128 37.71 -1.73 3.21
C ALA A 128 37.28 -0.32 3.65
N ALA A 129 37.03 0.63 2.73
CA ALA A 129 36.65 2.00 3.07
C ALA A 129 35.19 2.15 3.56
N ALA A 130 34.37 1.10 3.38
CA ALA A 130 32.93 1.10 3.62
C ALA A 130 32.49 0.70 5.05
N VAL A 131 33.34 0.88 6.08
CA VAL A 131 33.03 0.52 7.48
C VAL A 131 33.11 1.74 8.42
N ALA A 132 32.72 2.92 7.94
CA ALA A 132 32.49 4.09 8.78
C ALA A 132 31.00 4.42 8.90
N ALA A 133 30.19 3.46 9.36
CA ALA A 133 29.02 3.80 10.17
C ALA A 133 29.52 4.42 11.50
N PRO A 134 28.75 5.26 12.20
CA PRO A 134 29.17 5.81 13.49
C PRO A 134 29.40 4.68 14.50
N SER A 135 30.65 4.24 14.57
CA SER A 135 31.21 3.30 15.51
C SER A 135 31.46 4.01 16.84
N ASN A 136 30.38 4.40 17.50
CA ASN A 136 30.40 4.61 18.95
C ASN A 136 29.31 3.74 19.57
N LEU A 137 29.46 2.43 19.36
CA LEU A 137 28.97 1.33 20.20
C LEU A 137 29.39 0.04 19.49
N ALA A 138 30.69 -0.25 19.51
CA ALA A 138 31.08 -1.66 19.41
C ALA A 138 30.49 -2.35 20.65
N PRO A 139 29.86 -3.53 20.52
CA PRO A 139 29.64 -4.37 21.69
C PRO A 139 31.02 -4.69 22.24
N THR A 140 31.33 -4.20 23.43
CA THR A 140 32.51 -4.70 24.14
C THR A 140 32.31 -6.21 24.26
N ALA A 141 33.25 -6.99 23.73
CA ALA A 141 33.25 -8.45 23.82
C ALA A 141 33.23 -8.99 25.27
N ASP A 142 33.26 -8.07 26.26
CA ASP A 142 33.17 -8.31 27.69
C ASP A 142 31.90 -7.71 28.35
N ALA A 143 30.87 -7.30 27.59
CA ALA A 143 29.60 -6.90 28.21
C ALA A 143 28.95 -8.12 28.88
N PRO A 144 28.62 -8.07 30.18
CA PRO A 144 28.05 -9.21 30.88
C PRO A 144 26.74 -9.64 30.20
N VAL A 145 26.68 -10.92 29.82
CA VAL A 145 25.47 -11.54 29.27
C VAL A 145 24.34 -11.30 30.26
N ALA A 146 23.31 -10.55 29.84
CA ALA A 146 22.11 -10.33 30.65
C ALA A 146 21.58 -11.69 31.12
N SER A 147 21.27 -11.82 32.41
CA SER A 147 20.87 -13.10 32.98
C SER A 147 19.71 -13.72 32.20
N GLU A 148 19.66 -15.05 32.11
CA GLU A 148 18.59 -15.80 31.41
C GLU A 148 17.18 -15.38 31.87
N ARG A 149 17.05 -14.94 33.13
CA ARG A 149 15.83 -14.38 33.72
C ARG A 149 15.45 -13.02 33.12
N SER A 150 16.43 -12.17 32.83
CA SER A 150 16.25 -10.88 32.16
C SER A 150 15.84 -11.06 30.70
N LEU A 151 16.40 -12.05 30.00
CA LEU A 151 16.02 -12.41 28.63
C LEU A 151 14.57 -12.93 28.51
N LEU A 152 14.14 -13.77 29.45
CA LEU A 152 12.75 -14.26 29.53
C LEU A 152 11.75 -13.14 29.86
N GLN A 153 12.13 -12.19 30.71
CA GLN A 153 11.31 -11.01 31.02
C GLN A 153 11.20 -10.06 29.82
N MET A 154 12.28 -9.89 29.05
CA MET A 154 12.28 -9.10 27.80
C MET A 154 11.41 -9.75 26.70
N LEU A 155 11.34 -11.09 26.64
CA LEU A 155 10.51 -11.81 25.67
C LEU A 155 9.01 -11.58 25.89
N ASN A 156 8.56 -11.51 27.15
CA ASN A 156 7.15 -11.24 27.47
C ASN A 156 6.74 -9.80 27.10
N MET A 157 7.65 -8.83 27.16
CA MET A 157 7.38 -7.43 26.80
C MET A 157 7.15 -7.19 25.30
N VAL A 158 7.64 -8.07 24.42
CA VAL A 158 7.43 -7.92 22.96
C VAL A 158 6.00 -8.30 22.55
N ASN A 159 5.33 -9.15 23.32
CA ASN A 159 3.93 -9.52 23.10
C ASN A 159 2.95 -8.35 23.38
N CYS A 160 3.43 -7.23 23.94
CA CYS A 160 2.64 -6.02 24.20
C CYS A 160 2.07 -5.35 22.93
N LEU A 161 2.53 -5.72 21.72
CA LEU A 161 2.00 -5.15 20.47
C LEU A 161 0.66 -5.75 20.02
N ASP A 162 0.23 -6.87 20.61
CA ASP A 162 -1.00 -7.58 20.22
C ASP A 162 -2.21 -7.29 21.14
N GLY A 163 -2.09 -6.37 22.11
CA GLY A 163 -3.23 -5.85 22.87
C GLY A 163 -3.70 -6.68 24.07
N ASP A 164 -2.89 -7.61 24.58
CA ASP A 164 -3.18 -8.35 25.81
C ASP A 164 -2.51 -7.67 27.01
N GLU A 165 -3.28 -6.89 27.78
CA GLU A 165 -2.81 -6.06 28.90
C GLU A 165 -2.48 -6.87 30.17
N SER A 166 -2.83 -8.16 30.21
CA SER A 166 -3.02 -8.89 31.47
C SER A 166 -1.77 -9.46 32.15
N HIS A 167 -0.59 -9.44 31.52
CA HIS A 167 0.63 -10.11 32.02
C HIS A 167 1.90 -9.22 32.04
N ASN A 168 1.75 -7.89 31.89
CA ASN A 168 2.85 -7.03 31.46
C ASN A 168 3.55 -6.26 32.60
N ASP A 169 2.86 -6.01 33.71
CA ASP A 169 3.37 -5.14 34.78
C ASP A 169 4.52 -5.78 35.58
N ASP A 170 4.47 -7.09 35.80
CA ASP A 170 5.46 -7.78 36.65
C ASP A 170 6.86 -7.82 36.04
N ALA A 171 6.98 -7.94 34.72
CA ALA A 171 8.26 -7.94 34.02
C ALA A 171 8.90 -6.53 34.00
N LEU A 172 8.09 -5.51 33.73
CA LEU A 172 8.51 -4.10 33.78
C LEU A 172 8.93 -3.70 35.19
N LEU A 173 8.14 -4.08 36.21
CA LEU A 173 8.45 -3.87 37.62
C LEU A 173 9.72 -4.60 38.06
N ALA A 174 10.01 -5.78 37.52
CA ALA A 174 11.23 -6.51 37.84
C ALA A 174 12.47 -5.83 37.24
N LEU A 175 12.40 -5.41 35.98
CA LEU A 175 13.49 -4.71 35.30
C LEU A 175 13.81 -3.37 35.96
N ALA A 176 12.78 -2.58 36.26
CA ALA A 176 12.96 -1.31 36.94
C ALA A 176 13.49 -1.47 38.36
N ARG A 177 13.06 -2.49 39.11
CA ARG A 177 13.66 -2.78 40.43
C ARG A 177 15.11 -3.23 40.32
N HIS A 178 15.45 -4.02 39.30
CA HIS A 178 16.80 -4.54 39.11
C HIS A 178 17.81 -3.42 38.79
N TYR A 179 17.42 -2.47 37.93
CA TYR A 179 18.25 -1.35 37.53
C TYR A 179 17.93 -0.05 38.28
N GLU A 180 17.17 -0.12 39.37
CA GLU A 180 16.82 1.02 40.23
C GLU A 180 16.19 2.22 39.47
N LEU A 181 15.38 1.92 38.45
CA LEU A 181 14.68 2.92 37.64
C LEU A 181 13.45 3.46 38.39
N GLU A 182 13.30 4.78 38.42
CA GLU A 182 12.11 5.43 38.97
C GLU A 182 11.01 5.65 37.93
N PHE A 183 11.37 5.66 36.64
CA PHE A 183 10.43 5.60 35.53
C PHE A 183 10.97 4.79 34.34
N PHE A 184 10.04 4.27 33.55
CA PHE A 184 10.29 3.58 32.30
C PHE A 184 9.08 3.77 31.38
N GLU A 185 9.31 4.11 30.11
CA GLU A 185 8.26 4.44 29.14
C GLU A 185 8.58 3.89 27.75
N ILE A 186 7.55 3.36 27.09
CA ILE A 186 7.60 2.95 25.69
C ILE A 186 6.57 3.77 24.91
N LEU A 187 7.02 4.43 23.85
CA LEU A 187 6.23 5.33 23.04
C LEU A 187 6.23 4.91 21.57
N ARG A 188 5.13 5.21 20.88
CA ARG A 188 4.96 5.06 19.44
C ARG A 188 4.75 6.40 18.76
N GLU A 189 5.52 6.67 17.72
CA GLU A 189 5.37 7.83 16.83
C GLU A 189 4.11 7.66 15.95
N ARG A 190 3.33 8.73 15.72
CA ARG A 190 2.00 8.67 15.06
C ARG A 190 1.87 9.47 13.77
N GLY A 191 2.97 9.91 13.15
CA GLY A 191 2.94 10.63 11.87
C GLY A 191 3.58 12.02 11.93
N GLY A 192 4.56 12.20 12.79
CA GLY A 192 5.25 13.46 13.04
C GLY A 192 4.57 14.34 14.09
N ARG A 193 4.98 15.61 14.13
CA ARG A 193 4.66 16.56 15.21
C ARG A 193 3.18 16.98 15.28
N GLU A 194 2.37 16.62 14.30
CA GLU A 194 0.94 16.92 14.28
C GLU A 194 0.12 15.92 15.11
N ALA A 195 0.71 14.78 15.47
CA ALA A 195 0.09 13.74 16.29
C ALA A 195 0.86 13.54 17.60
N GLU A 196 0.14 13.45 18.72
CA GLU A 196 0.76 13.07 19.99
C GLU A 196 1.31 11.63 19.92
N PRO A 197 2.55 11.39 20.38
CA PRO A 197 3.07 10.05 20.52
C PRO A 197 2.18 9.24 21.46
N GLN A 198 1.94 7.98 21.11
CA GLN A 198 1.14 7.09 21.94
C GLN A 198 2.01 6.37 22.96
N LEU A 199 1.63 6.48 24.24
CA LEU A 199 2.17 5.67 25.31
C LEU A 199 1.69 4.23 25.17
N LEU A 200 2.65 3.31 25.03
CA LEU A 200 2.40 1.87 24.94
C LEU A 200 2.59 1.17 26.30
N ALA A 201 3.54 1.64 27.10
CA ALA A 201 3.78 1.15 28.45
C ALA A 201 4.43 2.24 29.30
N GLN A 202 4.09 2.28 30.59
CA GLN A 202 4.69 3.17 31.56
C GLN A 202 4.84 2.48 32.91
N LEU A 203 5.98 2.73 33.55
CA LEU A 203 6.24 2.41 34.94
C LEU A 203 6.73 3.66 35.66
N GLY A 204 6.31 3.83 36.91
CA GLY A 204 6.72 4.96 37.76
C GLY A 204 5.65 6.04 37.84
N SER A 205 5.71 6.83 38.91
CA SER A 205 4.72 7.89 39.21
C SER A 205 5.15 9.28 38.73
N LEU A 206 6.19 9.36 37.91
CA LEU A 206 6.65 10.64 37.37
C LEU A 206 5.63 11.15 36.34
N PRO A 207 5.01 12.34 36.56
CA PRO A 207 3.74 12.71 35.96
C PRO A 207 3.91 13.37 34.59
N LEU A 208 4.38 12.63 33.58
CA LEU A 208 4.41 13.12 32.19
C LEU A 208 3.11 12.83 31.46
N GLY A 209 2.60 11.60 31.56
CA GLY A 209 1.42 11.16 30.82
C GLY A 209 0.08 11.76 31.28
N ASN A 210 0.04 12.45 32.43
CA ASN A 210 -1.21 12.89 33.08
C ASN A 210 -1.33 14.41 33.31
N SER A 211 -0.39 15.23 32.81
CA SER A 211 -0.42 16.70 33.01
C SER A 211 -1.19 17.48 31.93
N GLY A 212 -1.51 16.85 30.80
CA GLY A 212 -2.15 17.51 29.64
C GLY A 212 -1.18 18.29 28.75
N ASP A 213 0.13 18.24 29.02
CA ASP A 213 1.18 18.83 28.18
C ASP A 213 1.61 17.85 27.08
N SER A 214 1.83 18.38 25.86
CA SER A 214 2.36 17.60 24.72
C SER A 214 3.74 17.01 25.03
N LEU A 215 3.97 15.75 24.67
CA LEU A 215 5.29 15.12 24.80
C LEU A 215 6.35 15.83 23.93
N TRP A 216 5.93 16.46 22.84
CA TRP A 216 6.81 17.25 21.98
C TRP A 216 7.38 18.50 22.66
N ASN A 217 6.78 18.95 23.77
CA ASN A 217 7.30 20.09 24.55
C ASN A 217 8.50 19.71 25.43
N HIS A 218 8.81 18.42 25.56
CA HIS A 218 9.93 17.92 26.34
C HIS A 218 11.10 17.56 25.41
N GLN A 219 12.21 18.29 25.55
CA GLN A 219 13.39 18.15 24.68
C GLN A 219 13.94 16.71 24.66
N ALA A 220 13.89 15.99 25.79
CA ALA A 220 14.34 14.61 25.86
C ALA A 220 13.49 13.69 24.96
N TYR A 221 12.17 13.85 24.99
CA TYR A 221 11.24 13.09 24.16
C TYR A 221 11.37 13.47 22.70
N TYR A 222 11.46 14.77 22.41
CA TYR A 222 11.69 15.29 21.08
C TYR A 222 12.97 14.74 20.46
N ASP A 223 14.08 14.75 21.21
CA ASP A 223 15.38 14.26 20.73
C ASP A 223 15.29 12.76 20.41
N VAL A 224 14.75 11.95 21.32
CA VAL A 224 14.67 10.50 21.14
C VAL A 224 13.70 10.12 20.02
N LEU A 225 12.51 10.73 19.95
CA LEU A 225 11.58 10.54 18.83
C LEU A 225 12.10 11.13 17.50
N GLY A 226 13.12 11.99 17.56
CA GLY A 226 13.88 12.47 16.42
C GLY A 226 15.02 11.55 15.98
N GLY A 227 15.20 10.40 16.64
CA GLY A 227 16.27 9.42 16.34
C GLY A 227 17.56 9.60 17.15
N LYS A 228 17.58 10.47 18.16
CA LYS A 228 18.78 10.73 18.96
C LYS A 228 18.82 9.85 20.20
N THR A 229 19.96 9.20 20.42
CA THR A 229 20.24 8.47 21.66
C THR A 229 20.66 9.42 22.78
N LEU A 230 20.03 9.30 23.94
CA LEU A 230 20.32 10.06 25.16
C LEU A 230 20.73 9.10 26.27
N VAL A 231 21.99 9.11 26.69
CA VAL A 231 22.54 8.13 27.63
C VAL A 231 23.41 8.88 28.64
N PHE A 232 22.90 9.04 29.86
CA PHE A 232 23.51 9.80 30.95
C PHE A 232 23.53 8.96 32.23
N ALA A 233 24.72 8.55 32.69
CA ALA A 233 24.89 7.82 33.95
C ALA A 233 24.59 8.71 35.17
N ASP A 234 24.83 10.01 35.00
CA ASP A 234 24.54 11.08 35.97
C ASP A 234 24.44 12.42 35.22
N GLY A 235 23.91 13.46 35.86
CA GLY A 235 23.86 14.82 35.33
C GLY A 235 22.90 15.03 34.14
N ALA A 236 21.93 14.15 33.91
CA ALA A 236 21.01 14.24 32.78
C ALA A 236 20.24 15.58 32.74
N TRP A 237 19.69 16.02 33.88
CA TRP A 237 18.93 17.28 33.98
C TRP A 237 19.79 18.54 33.79
N GLU A 238 21.11 18.45 33.96
CA GLU A 238 22.05 19.55 33.69
C GLU A 238 22.47 19.59 32.22
N SER A 239 22.56 18.41 31.61
CA SER A 239 23.09 18.20 30.25
C SER A 239 22.04 18.42 29.17
N VAL A 240 20.78 18.09 29.44
CA VAL A 240 19.67 18.27 28.50
C VAL A 240 18.84 19.46 28.94
N ARG A 241 18.63 20.42 28.03
CA ARG A 241 17.76 21.59 28.25
C ARG A 241 16.29 21.19 28.22
N ASP A 242 15.85 20.45 29.22
CA ASP A 242 14.48 19.98 29.39
C ASP A 242 13.94 20.43 30.76
N MET A 243 12.80 21.11 30.74
CA MET A 243 12.13 21.59 31.96
C MET A 243 11.64 20.44 32.84
N TRP A 244 11.25 19.30 32.25
CA TRP A 244 10.80 18.13 32.99
C TRP A 244 11.96 17.45 33.72
N LEU A 245 13.07 17.18 33.03
CA LEU A 245 14.28 16.62 33.67
C LEU A 245 14.76 17.53 34.81
N SER A 246 14.75 18.85 34.59
CA SER A 246 15.13 19.85 35.60
C SER A 246 14.18 19.87 36.80
N ARG A 247 12.86 19.84 36.55
CA ARG A 247 11.83 19.86 37.60
C ARG A 247 11.94 18.66 38.53
N PHE A 248 12.16 17.48 37.97
CA PHE A 248 12.23 16.24 38.75
C PHE A 248 13.64 15.88 39.18
N ARG A 249 14.67 16.63 38.76
CA ARG A 249 16.09 16.37 39.07
C ARG A 249 16.53 14.97 38.64
N ILE A 250 16.12 14.56 37.44
CA ILE A 250 16.49 13.27 36.87
C ILE A 250 18.00 13.26 36.61
N ARG A 251 18.74 12.40 37.31
CA ARG A 251 20.20 12.33 37.27
C ARG A 251 20.67 11.32 36.22
N ALA A 252 20.10 10.11 36.23
CA ALA A 252 20.38 9.11 35.22
C ALA A 252 19.23 9.02 34.20
N LEU A 253 19.56 8.92 32.92
CA LEU A 253 18.60 8.85 31.82
C LEU A 253 19.14 7.94 30.71
N ILE A 254 18.32 6.99 30.26
CA ILE A 254 18.52 6.20 29.06
C ILE A 254 17.31 6.42 28.16
N GLY A 255 17.53 7.02 27.00
CA GLY A 255 16.54 7.30 25.97
C GLY A 255 17.04 6.78 24.64
N LEU A 256 16.42 5.72 24.12
CA LEU A 256 16.79 5.07 22.88
C LEU A 256 15.63 5.18 21.86
N PRO A 257 15.92 5.57 20.60
CA PRO A 257 14.91 5.55 19.57
C PRO A 257 14.57 4.11 19.16
N LEU A 258 13.30 3.85 18.88
CA LEU A 258 12.87 2.63 18.20
C LEU A 258 12.92 2.92 16.71
N LEU A 259 13.82 2.28 15.97
CA LEU A 259 14.09 2.59 14.57
C LEU A 259 13.40 1.60 13.62
N ASN A 260 12.95 2.07 12.47
CA ASN A 260 12.54 1.20 11.37
C ASN A 260 13.75 0.83 10.47
N ASP A 261 13.49 0.04 9.42
CA ASP A 261 14.50 -0.36 8.43
C ASP A 261 15.21 0.84 7.74
N ASP A 262 14.55 1.99 7.69
CA ASP A 262 15.06 3.22 7.08
C ASP A 262 15.88 4.08 8.08
N GLY A 263 16.08 3.60 9.31
CA GLY A 263 16.76 4.35 10.37
C GLY A 263 15.94 5.52 10.93
N LYS A 264 14.64 5.60 10.59
CA LYS A 264 13.72 6.59 11.12
C LYS A 264 13.15 6.10 12.45
N ALA A 265 13.11 6.99 13.44
CA ALA A 265 12.43 6.71 14.70
C ALA A 265 10.91 6.53 14.48
N VAL A 266 10.40 5.36 14.83
CA VAL A 266 8.98 4.98 14.86
C VAL A 266 8.44 4.91 16.29
N GLY A 267 9.30 5.17 17.27
CA GLY A 267 8.96 5.19 18.69
C GLY A 267 10.16 5.54 19.55
N ALA A 268 9.97 5.48 20.86
CA ALA A 268 11.02 5.77 21.82
C ALA A 268 10.92 4.87 23.05
N LEU A 269 12.06 4.52 23.62
CA LEU A 269 12.22 3.79 24.86
C LEU A 269 12.97 4.70 25.84
N LEU A 270 12.34 5.10 26.94
CA LEU A 270 12.95 5.99 27.94
C LEU A 270 12.91 5.35 29.32
N GLY A 271 13.91 5.62 30.14
CA GLY A 271 13.91 5.28 31.56
C GLY A 271 15.00 6.01 32.32
N GLY A 272 14.83 6.15 33.62
CA GLY A 272 15.77 6.91 34.42
C GLY A 272 15.41 7.02 35.89
N ALA A 273 16.25 7.73 36.62
CA ALA A 273 16.16 7.89 38.07
C ALA A 273 16.73 9.22 38.55
N ARG A 274 16.32 9.67 39.73
CA ARG A 274 16.87 10.86 40.42
C ARG A 274 18.22 10.62 41.11
N HIS A 275 18.78 9.43 40.98
CA HIS A 275 20.11 9.07 41.44
C HIS A 275 20.90 8.44 40.28
N PRO A 276 22.25 8.39 40.37
CA PRO A 276 23.05 7.57 39.47
C PRO A 276 22.62 6.10 39.56
N LEU A 277 22.70 5.35 38.46
CA LEU A 277 22.40 3.92 38.47
C LEU A 277 23.64 3.13 38.90
N SER A 278 23.43 2.15 39.79
CA SER A 278 24.51 1.31 40.33
C SER A 278 25.12 0.38 39.27
N ASP A 279 24.28 -0.22 38.41
CA ASP A 279 24.67 -1.06 37.27
C ASP A 279 24.36 -0.35 35.95
N TRP A 280 25.15 0.68 35.65
CA TRP A 280 24.96 1.50 34.46
C TRP A 280 25.12 0.72 33.15
N ASP A 281 26.22 -0.03 33.03
CA ASP A 281 26.54 -0.76 31.81
C ASP A 281 25.51 -1.88 31.55
N GLY A 282 25.06 -2.56 32.60
CA GLY A 282 23.97 -3.54 32.51
C GLY A 282 22.64 -2.90 32.11
N ALA A 283 22.31 -1.72 32.63
CA ALA A 283 21.10 -1.00 32.27
C ALA A 283 21.12 -0.55 30.80
N VAL A 284 22.23 0.02 30.32
CA VAL A 284 22.39 0.41 28.91
C VAL A 284 22.28 -0.80 27.99
N ALA A 285 22.94 -1.92 28.33
CA ALA A 285 22.85 -3.15 27.55
C ALA A 285 21.42 -3.73 27.51
N ALA A 286 20.68 -3.70 28.62
CA ALA A 286 19.30 -4.14 28.68
C ALA A 286 18.37 -3.26 27.83
N PHE A 287 18.52 -1.94 27.90
CA PHE A 287 17.74 -1.00 27.09
C PHE A 287 18.03 -1.15 25.60
N SER A 288 19.29 -1.31 25.20
CA SER A 288 19.66 -1.52 23.79
C SER A 288 19.04 -2.81 23.24
N ASN A 289 19.11 -3.91 23.99
CA ASN A 289 18.45 -5.17 23.61
C ASN A 289 16.93 -5.03 23.48
N LEU A 290 16.30 -4.28 24.39
CA LEU A 290 14.87 -3.98 24.31
C LEU A 290 14.56 -3.12 23.09
N ALA A 291 15.31 -2.05 22.85
CA ALA A 291 15.11 -1.15 21.72
C ALA A 291 15.23 -1.89 20.38
N GLU A 292 16.23 -2.77 20.22
CA GLU A 292 16.38 -3.62 19.03
C GLU A 292 15.17 -4.55 18.82
N ARG A 293 14.74 -5.23 19.89
CA ARG A 293 13.59 -6.14 19.82
C ARG A 293 12.28 -5.42 19.51
N PHE A 294 12.04 -4.27 20.13
CA PHE A 294 10.87 -3.44 19.86
C PHE A 294 10.90 -2.81 18.47
N SER A 295 12.08 -2.43 17.98
CA SER A 295 12.28 -1.97 16.59
C SER A 295 11.89 -3.07 15.59
N LEU A 296 12.39 -4.29 15.78
CA LEU A 296 12.03 -5.46 14.97
C LEU A 296 10.54 -5.81 15.06
N ALA A 297 9.94 -5.77 16.25
CA ALA A 297 8.53 -6.10 16.44
C ALA A 297 7.59 -5.05 15.84
N SER A 298 7.93 -3.75 15.97
CA SER A 298 7.20 -2.64 15.36
C SER A 298 7.25 -2.73 13.83
N LEU A 299 8.38 -3.15 13.29
CA LEU A 299 8.60 -3.42 11.87
C LEU A 299 7.70 -4.58 11.39
N VAL A 300 7.69 -5.72 12.07
CA VAL A 300 6.82 -6.86 11.71
C VAL A 300 5.34 -6.45 11.76
N HIS A 301 4.95 -5.67 12.77
CA HIS A 301 3.60 -5.15 12.88
C HIS A 301 3.26 -4.14 11.76
N HIS A 302 4.18 -3.25 11.40
CA HIS A 302 4.01 -2.30 10.30
C HIS A 302 3.87 -3.03 8.96
N TYR A 303 4.76 -3.99 8.66
CA TYR A 303 4.64 -4.84 7.47
C TYR A 303 3.32 -5.62 7.46
N ARG A 304 2.87 -6.14 8.60
CA ARG A 304 1.56 -6.83 8.68
C ARG A 304 0.40 -5.89 8.35
N ILE A 305 0.39 -4.66 8.85
CA ILE A 305 -0.66 -3.67 8.54
C ILE A 305 -0.60 -3.28 7.06
N ASP A 306 0.59 -2.96 6.56
CA ASP A 306 0.79 -2.52 5.18
C ASP A 306 0.47 -3.63 4.17
N SER A 307 0.96 -4.85 4.41
CA SER A 307 0.64 -6.03 3.59
C SER A 307 -0.85 -6.34 3.64
N ARG A 308 -1.48 -6.23 4.80
CA ARG A 308 -2.93 -6.43 4.93
C ARG A 308 -3.71 -5.35 4.20
N PHE A 309 -3.29 -4.08 4.27
CA PHE A 309 -3.93 -3.00 3.52
C PHE A 309 -3.78 -3.20 2.01
N ARG A 310 -2.56 -3.47 1.53
CA ARG A 310 -2.26 -3.69 0.10
C ARG A 310 -2.94 -4.96 -0.44
N GLY A 311 -3.08 -6.00 0.38
CA GLY A 311 -3.77 -7.25 -0.01
C GLY A 311 -5.30 -7.15 -0.01
N LEU A 312 -5.87 -6.13 0.65
CA LEU A 312 -7.33 -5.96 0.82
C LEU A 312 -7.90 -4.74 0.10
N HIS A 313 -7.07 -3.90 -0.50
CA HIS A 313 -7.49 -2.71 -1.25
C HIS A 313 -6.95 -2.72 -2.68
N ASP A 314 -7.70 -2.12 -3.59
CA ASP A 314 -7.28 -1.86 -4.96
C ASP A 314 -6.16 -0.81 -4.99
N SER A 315 -5.06 -1.11 -5.70
CA SER A 315 -3.87 -0.25 -5.72
C SER A 315 -4.12 1.10 -6.39
N LEU A 316 -5.03 1.16 -7.37
CA LEU A 316 -5.37 2.37 -8.12
C LEU A 316 -6.34 3.27 -7.35
N THR A 317 -7.49 2.73 -6.96
CA THR A 317 -8.60 3.51 -6.38
C THR A 317 -8.56 3.60 -4.87
N ARG A 318 -7.73 2.78 -4.20
CA ARG A 318 -7.67 2.61 -2.74
C ARG A 318 -8.98 2.15 -2.09
N LEU A 319 -9.99 1.76 -2.88
CA LEU A 319 -11.19 1.12 -2.37
C LEU A 319 -10.88 -0.32 -1.92
N PRO A 320 -11.67 -0.89 -1.00
CA PRO A 320 -11.71 -2.33 -0.78
C PRO A 320 -11.73 -3.11 -2.10
N ASN A 321 -10.91 -4.15 -2.19
CA ASN A 321 -10.92 -5.07 -3.32
C ASN A 321 -11.99 -6.16 -3.13
N ARG A 322 -12.10 -7.07 -4.11
CA ARG A 322 -13.02 -8.22 -4.07
C ARG A 322 -12.92 -9.05 -2.79
N LEU A 323 -11.71 -9.29 -2.27
CA LEU A 323 -11.51 -10.09 -1.07
C LEU A 323 -12.12 -9.40 0.16
N LEU A 324 -11.82 -8.12 0.37
CA LEU A 324 -12.37 -7.35 1.50
C LEU A 324 -13.88 -7.10 1.35
N PHE A 325 -14.38 -6.94 0.13
CA PHE A 325 -15.81 -6.85 -0.14
C PHE A 325 -16.54 -8.12 0.33
N ASN A 326 -16.06 -9.30 -0.07
CA ASN A 326 -16.68 -10.57 0.29
C ASN A 326 -16.65 -10.82 1.80
N ASP A 327 -15.54 -10.51 2.47
CA ASP A 327 -15.43 -10.58 3.93
C ASP A 327 -16.47 -9.69 4.64
N ARG A 328 -16.64 -8.45 4.16
CA ARG A 328 -17.66 -7.52 4.67
C ARG A 328 -19.09 -7.98 4.36
N LEU A 329 -19.31 -8.60 3.21
CA LEU A 329 -20.62 -9.15 2.84
C LEU A 329 -21.00 -10.32 3.75
N HIS A 330 -20.08 -11.26 3.99
CA HIS A 330 -20.30 -12.34 4.96
C HIS A 330 -20.60 -11.80 6.36
N SER A 331 -19.85 -10.78 6.81
CA SER A 331 -20.09 -10.12 8.09
C SER A 331 -21.47 -9.45 8.14
N ALA A 332 -21.87 -8.76 7.07
CA ALA A 332 -23.18 -8.12 6.97
C ALA A 332 -24.33 -9.14 6.99
N ILE A 333 -24.19 -10.28 6.31
CA ILE A 333 -25.16 -11.38 6.35
C ILE A 333 -25.29 -11.93 7.77
N ALA A 334 -24.17 -12.24 8.44
CA ALA A 334 -24.19 -12.78 9.78
C ALA A 334 -24.82 -11.82 10.80
N GLU A 335 -24.57 -10.52 10.67
CA GLU A 335 -25.20 -9.49 11.51
C GLU A 335 -26.69 -9.35 11.21
N ALA A 336 -27.07 -9.28 9.93
CA ALA A 336 -28.46 -9.15 9.51
C ALA A 336 -29.31 -10.36 9.91
N GLN A 337 -28.76 -11.57 9.84
CA GLN A 337 -29.42 -12.79 10.32
C GLN A 337 -29.68 -12.76 11.84
N ARG A 338 -28.75 -12.22 12.62
CA ARG A 338 -28.91 -12.10 14.08
C ARG A 338 -29.91 -11.02 14.47
N ASN A 339 -29.90 -9.89 13.78
CA ASN A 339 -30.68 -8.71 14.15
C ASN A 339 -32.03 -8.62 13.42
N GLY A 340 -32.25 -9.45 12.40
CA GLY A 340 -33.43 -9.35 11.52
C GLY A 340 -33.40 -8.10 10.63
N GLU A 341 -32.21 -7.65 10.24
CA GLU A 341 -32.03 -6.41 9.46
C GLU A 341 -32.04 -6.65 7.95
N LEU A 342 -32.40 -5.61 7.20
CA LEU A 342 -32.34 -5.58 5.75
C LEU A 342 -31.08 -4.84 5.29
N PHE A 343 -30.46 -5.36 4.23
CA PHE A 343 -29.39 -4.66 3.53
C PHE A 343 -29.48 -4.94 2.01
N ALA A 344 -28.77 -4.15 1.20
CA ALA A 344 -28.73 -4.32 -0.24
C ALA A 344 -27.30 -4.38 -0.78
N VAL A 345 -27.11 -5.18 -1.82
CA VAL A 345 -25.89 -5.26 -2.63
C VAL A 345 -26.16 -4.61 -3.97
N LEU A 346 -25.28 -3.70 -4.37
CA LEU A 346 -25.31 -3.10 -5.71
C LEU A 346 -24.09 -3.57 -6.49
N PHE A 347 -24.30 -3.93 -7.75
CA PHE A 347 -23.26 -4.19 -8.73
C PHE A 347 -23.30 -3.11 -9.80
N VAL A 348 -22.18 -2.43 -10.04
CA VAL A 348 -22.09 -1.24 -10.89
C VAL A 348 -21.03 -1.48 -11.94
N ASP A 349 -21.36 -1.28 -13.21
CA ASP A 349 -20.44 -1.41 -14.33
C ASP A 349 -20.45 -0.13 -15.17
N LEU A 350 -19.26 0.34 -15.54
CA LEU A 350 -19.11 1.55 -16.34
C LEU A 350 -19.39 1.26 -17.83
N ASP A 351 -20.38 1.94 -18.37
CA ASP A 351 -20.83 1.71 -19.72
C ASP A 351 -19.74 2.11 -20.73
N ARG A 352 -19.41 1.18 -21.63
CA ARG A 352 -18.46 1.40 -22.75
C ARG A 352 -17.06 1.80 -22.29
N PHE A 353 -16.66 1.49 -21.06
CA PHE A 353 -15.33 1.81 -20.55
C PHE A 353 -14.20 1.22 -21.40
N LYS A 354 -14.37 0.00 -21.92
CA LYS A 354 -13.42 -0.60 -22.86
C LYS A 354 -13.18 0.27 -24.10
N THR A 355 -14.23 0.84 -24.69
CA THR A 355 -14.11 1.73 -25.86
C THR A 355 -13.30 2.99 -25.53
N ILE A 356 -13.41 3.50 -24.30
CA ILE A 356 -12.62 4.63 -23.83
C ILE A 356 -11.14 4.25 -23.73
N ASN A 357 -10.82 3.11 -23.13
CA ASN A 357 -9.44 2.62 -23.07
C ASN A 357 -8.84 2.40 -24.46
N ASP A 358 -9.62 1.80 -25.36
CA ASP A 358 -9.17 1.52 -26.74
C ASP A 358 -8.95 2.81 -27.54
N SER A 359 -9.69 3.89 -27.25
CA SER A 359 -9.64 5.15 -28.00
C SER A 359 -8.68 6.20 -27.42
N LEU A 360 -8.58 6.28 -26.09
CA LEU A 360 -7.88 7.34 -25.36
C LEU A 360 -6.74 6.82 -24.47
N GLY A 361 -6.58 5.50 -24.40
CA GLY A 361 -5.51 4.83 -23.67
C GLY A 361 -5.83 4.59 -22.19
N HIS A 362 -5.13 3.62 -21.61
CA HIS A 362 -5.32 3.18 -20.23
C HIS A 362 -5.08 4.29 -19.19
N ALA A 363 -4.19 5.25 -19.45
CA ALA A 363 -3.94 6.34 -18.52
C ALA A 363 -5.17 7.23 -18.29
N VAL A 364 -5.99 7.43 -19.33
CA VAL A 364 -7.27 8.15 -19.21
C VAL A 364 -8.30 7.29 -18.48
N GLY A 365 -8.35 5.99 -18.80
CA GLY A 365 -9.15 5.01 -18.07
C GLY A 365 -8.90 5.02 -16.57
N ASP A 366 -7.63 5.04 -16.16
CA ASP A 366 -7.23 5.07 -14.75
C ASP A 366 -7.71 6.34 -14.04
N GLN A 367 -7.65 7.50 -14.70
CA GLN A 367 -8.18 8.75 -14.16
C GLN A 367 -9.70 8.68 -13.96
N ILE A 368 -10.43 8.09 -14.91
CA ILE A 368 -11.87 7.89 -14.80
C ILE A 368 -12.20 6.99 -13.62
N LEU A 369 -11.50 5.87 -13.46
CA LEU A 369 -11.72 4.94 -12.35
C LEU A 369 -11.49 5.61 -10.99
N ILE A 370 -10.46 6.44 -10.87
CA ILE A 370 -10.19 7.23 -9.65
C ILE A 370 -11.29 8.27 -9.40
N ALA A 371 -11.81 8.92 -10.43
CA ALA A 371 -12.84 9.94 -10.27
C ALA A 371 -14.22 9.31 -9.95
N VAL A 372 -14.55 8.19 -10.59
CA VAL A 372 -15.73 7.38 -10.29
C VAL A 372 -15.68 6.87 -8.86
N SER A 373 -14.55 6.34 -8.39
CA SER A 373 -14.43 5.82 -7.02
C SER A 373 -14.73 6.90 -5.97
N LYS A 374 -14.23 8.12 -6.17
CA LYS A 374 -14.52 9.28 -5.31
C LYS A 374 -16.00 9.65 -5.33
N ARG A 375 -16.63 9.66 -6.50
CA ARG A 375 -18.07 9.97 -6.67
C ARG A 375 -18.97 8.92 -6.01
N LEU A 376 -18.65 7.65 -6.18
CA LEU A 376 -19.37 6.56 -5.52
C LEU A 376 -19.24 6.67 -4.00
N ARG A 377 -18.01 6.89 -3.48
CA ARG A 377 -17.79 7.04 -2.04
C ARG A 377 -18.53 8.24 -1.45
N ALA A 378 -18.58 9.37 -2.15
CA ALA A 378 -19.33 10.56 -1.73
C ALA A 378 -20.86 10.38 -1.85
N SER A 379 -21.31 9.39 -2.60
CA SER A 379 -22.75 9.15 -2.80
C SER A 379 -23.40 8.38 -1.65
N VAL A 380 -22.61 7.69 -0.83
CA VAL A 380 -23.07 6.80 0.26
C VAL A 380 -22.56 7.22 1.64
N ARG A 381 -23.05 6.58 2.70
CA ARG A 381 -22.67 6.90 4.09
C ARG A 381 -21.37 6.21 4.47
N ALA A 382 -20.76 6.67 5.56
CA ALA A 382 -19.52 6.06 6.07
C ALA A 382 -19.68 4.58 6.47
N SER A 383 -20.88 4.20 6.95
CA SER A 383 -21.27 2.83 7.31
C SER A 383 -21.41 1.89 6.11
N ASP A 384 -21.62 2.45 4.91
CA ASP A 384 -21.75 1.68 3.68
C ASP A 384 -20.36 1.33 3.13
N THR A 385 -20.29 0.23 2.39
CA THR A 385 -19.06 -0.20 1.72
C THR A 385 -19.16 0.11 0.23
N VAL A 386 -18.09 0.67 -0.33
CA VAL A 386 -17.86 0.81 -1.78
C VAL A 386 -16.57 0.09 -2.08
N SER A 387 -16.55 -0.75 -3.10
CA SER A 387 -15.43 -1.60 -3.47
C SER A 387 -15.21 -1.55 -4.97
N ARG A 388 -13.98 -1.79 -5.42
CA ARG A 388 -13.70 -2.09 -6.83
C ARG A 388 -13.53 -3.60 -6.95
N TYR A 389 -14.44 -4.24 -7.67
CA TYR A 389 -14.56 -5.70 -7.68
C TYR A 389 -13.62 -6.33 -8.71
N ALA A 390 -13.60 -5.80 -9.94
CA ALA A 390 -12.66 -6.14 -11.00
C ALA A 390 -12.74 -5.08 -12.11
N GLY A 391 -11.63 -4.74 -12.79
CA GLY A 391 -11.69 -3.87 -13.98
C GLY A 391 -12.46 -2.56 -13.77
N ASP A 392 -13.57 -2.40 -14.49
CA ASP A 392 -14.53 -1.28 -14.45
C ASP A 392 -15.78 -1.55 -13.59
N GLU A 393 -15.78 -2.66 -12.86
CA GLU A 393 -16.85 -3.09 -11.97
C GLU A 393 -16.62 -2.62 -10.54
N PHE A 394 -17.65 -2.00 -9.96
CA PHE A 394 -17.71 -1.59 -8.57
C PHE A 394 -18.86 -2.29 -7.86
N THR A 395 -18.71 -2.54 -6.57
CA THR A 395 -19.76 -3.12 -5.74
C THR A 395 -20.00 -2.28 -4.49
N LEU A 396 -21.25 -2.26 -4.03
CA LEU A 396 -21.63 -1.55 -2.81
C LEU A 396 -22.43 -2.44 -1.88
N ILE A 397 -22.25 -2.25 -0.57
CA ILE A 397 -23.10 -2.82 0.48
C ILE A 397 -23.73 -1.66 1.22
N LEU A 398 -25.04 -1.51 1.10
CA LEU A 398 -25.83 -0.50 1.79
C LEU A 398 -26.48 -1.16 3.00
N ARG A 399 -26.11 -0.74 4.21
CA ARG A 399 -26.50 -1.40 5.46
C ARG A 399 -27.64 -0.66 6.17
N HIS A 400 -28.32 -1.37 7.08
CA HIS A 400 -29.36 -0.82 7.95
C HIS A 400 -30.47 -0.10 7.16
N ILE A 401 -30.94 -0.75 6.10
CA ILE A 401 -32.00 -0.20 5.25
C ILE A 401 -33.34 -0.44 5.93
N VAL A 402 -34.18 0.60 5.95
CA VAL A 402 -35.56 0.50 6.48
C VAL A 402 -36.53 0.13 5.36
N GLN A 403 -36.38 0.73 4.18
CA GLN A 403 -37.26 0.52 3.03
C GLN A 403 -36.48 0.37 1.73
N ARG A 404 -36.98 -0.45 0.80
CA ARG A 404 -36.34 -0.67 -0.50
C ARG A 404 -36.18 0.63 -1.29
N GLU A 405 -37.15 1.52 -1.17
CA GLU A 405 -37.18 2.84 -1.80
C GLU A 405 -35.96 3.69 -1.44
N ASP A 406 -35.37 3.53 -0.25
CA ASP A 406 -34.15 4.24 0.14
C ASP A 406 -32.97 3.84 -0.73
N VAL A 407 -32.88 2.55 -1.07
CA VAL A 407 -31.85 2.03 -1.98
C VAL A 407 -32.05 2.54 -3.39
N LEU A 408 -33.30 2.58 -3.86
CA LEU A 408 -33.61 3.09 -5.20
C LEU A 408 -33.23 4.57 -5.34
N ARG A 409 -33.48 5.39 -4.29
CA ARG A 409 -33.03 6.80 -4.26
C ARG A 409 -31.50 6.92 -4.30
N ILE A 410 -30.78 6.04 -3.60
CA ILE A 410 -29.32 6.02 -3.63
C ILE A 410 -28.81 5.61 -5.03
N ALA A 411 -29.40 4.58 -5.64
CA ALA A 411 -29.05 4.15 -6.99
C ALA A 411 -29.32 5.25 -8.02
N GLU A 412 -30.46 5.93 -7.95
CA GLU A 412 -30.79 7.07 -8.81
C GLU A 412 -29.80 8.24 -8.62
N LYS A 413 -29.45 8.55 -7.36
CA LYS A 413 -28.41 9.55 -7.05
C LYS A 413 -27.08 9.17 -7.70
N ILE A 414 -26.66 7.90 -7.61
CA ILE A 414 -25.41 7.43 -8.21
C ILE A 414 -25.43 7.61 -9.73
N ILE A 415 -26.50 7.21 -10.41
CA ILE A 415 -26.64 7.41 -11.87
C ILE A 415 -26.44 8.88 -12.24
N ARG A 416 -27.16 9.80 -11.59
CA ARG A 416 -27.07 11.25 -11.88
C ARG A 416 -25.67 11.83 -11.60
N VAL A 417 -25.02 11.37 -10.52
CA VAL A 417 -23.68 11.83 -10.15
C VAL A 417 -22.64 11.32 -11.13
N LEU A 418 -22.77 10.10 -11.65
CA LEU A 418 -21.84 9.56 -12.64
C LEU A 418 -22.04 10.20 -14.01
N GLU A 419 -23.28 10.47 -14.42
CA GLU A 419 -23.63 11.14 -15.68
C GLU A 419 -23.07 12.58 -15.81
N SER A 420 -22.80 13.24 -14.68
CA SER A 420 -22.18 14.57 -14.67
C SER A 420 -20.77 14.53 -15.32
N PRO A 421 -20.34 15.52 -16.13
CA PRO A 421 -19.00 15.52 -16.72
C PRO A 421 -17.87 15.39 -15.70
N LEU A 422 -16.88 14.55 -15.98
CA LEU A 422 -15.64 14.37 -15.23
C LEU A 422 -14.57 15.27 -15.83
N THR A 423 -13.91 16.09 -15.01
CA THR A 423 -12.74 16.86 -15.44
C THR A 423 -11.47 16.01 -15.30
N LEU A 424 -10.77 15.79 -16.41
CA LEU A 424 -9.49 15.08 -16.46
C LEU A 424 -8.33 16.02 -16.11
N SER A 425 -7.13 15.46 -15.87
CA SER A 425 -5.95 16.21 -15.43
C SER A 425 -5.48 17.27 -16.43
N ASP A 426 -5.78 17.08 -17.71
CA ASP A 426 -5.47 18.01 -18.81
C ASP A 426 -6.56 19.08 -19.04
N GLY A 427 -7.62 19.06 -18.22
CA GLY A 427 -8.75 19.97 -18.31
C GLY A 427 -9.85 19.51 -19.28
N ALA A 428 -9.71 18.35 -19.94
CA ALA A 428 -10.77 17.81 -20.78
C ALA A 428 -11.97 17.35 -19.92
N GLU A 429 -13.18 17.52 -20.46
CA GLU A 429 -14.40 16.99 -19.84
C GLU A 429 -14.84 15.70 -20.53
N MET A 430 -15.16 14.68 -19.73
CA MET A 430 -15.66 13.40 -20.23
C MET A 430 -16.91 12.98 -19.47
N GLN A 431 -17.90 12.47 -20.19
CA GLN A 431 -19.07 11.83 -19.59
C GLN A 431 -18.89 10.31 -19.57
N ILE A 432 -19.18 9.70 -18.43
CA ILE A 432 -19.28 8.25 -18.26
C ILE A 432 -20.65 7.94 -17.67
N THR A 433 -21.28 6.86 -18.13
CA THR A 433 -22.52 6.37 -17.53
C THR A 433 -22.28 5.01 -16.89
N ALA A 434 -23.22 4.55 -16.07
CA ALA A 434 -23.12 3.25 -15.44
C ALA A 434 -24.44 2.49 -15.52
N SER A 435 -24.32 1.17 -15.58
CA SER A 435 -25.44 0.24 -15.40
C SER A 435 -25.35 -0.38 -14.01
N ILE A 436 -26.46 -0.36 -13.26
CA ILE A 436 -26.50 -0.82 -11.86
C ILE A 436 -27.51 -1.95 -11.68
N GLY A 437 -27.09 -3.02 -11.04
CA GLY A 437 -27.96 -4.09 -10.55
C GLY A 437 -28.06 -4.08 -9.03
N ILE A 438 -29.24 -4.38 -8.49
CA ILE A 438 -29.53 -4.29 -7.06
C ILE A 438 -30.12 -5.63 -6.59
N ALA A 439 -29.56 -6.20 -5.52
CA ALA A 439 -30.13 -7.35 -4.81
C ALA A 439 -30.32 -7.04 -3.33
N PHE A 440 -31.40 -7.56 -2.74
CA PHE A 440 -31.79 -7.34 -1.36
C PHE A 440 -31.66 -8.62 -0.53
N PHE A 441 -31.02 -8.49 0.63
CA PHE A 441 -31.05 -9.53 1.65
C PHE A 441 -32.26 -9.34 2.57
N PRO A 442 -32.97 -10.40 2.99
CA PRO A 442 -32.77 -11.81 2.60
C PRO A 442 -33.61 -12.24 1.38
N GLU A 443 -34.40 -11.35 0.79
CA GLU A 443 -35.45 -11.71 -0.18
C GLU A 443 -34.90 -12.33 -1.47
N ASP A 444 -33.81 -11.78 -2.02
CA ASP A 444 -33.24 -12.24 -3.28
C ASP A 444 -32.26 -13.40 -3.08
N SER A 445 -31.54 -13.41 -1.95
CA SER A 445 -30.68 -14.51 -1.51
C SER A 445 -30.27 -14.33 -0.04
N THR A 446 -29.95 -15.46 0.63
CA THR A 446 -29.47 -15.51 2.01
C THR A 446 -27.96 -15.72 2.14
N ASP A 447 -27.24 -15.86 1.03
CA ASP A 447 -25.79 -16.12 0.99
C ASP A 447 -25.06 -15.12 0.08
N ALA A 448 -23.75 -15.00 0.27
CA ALA A 448 -22.95 -13.97 -0.40
C ALA A 448 -22.89 -14.17 -1.92
N ASP A 449 -22.65 -15.41 -2.37
CA ASP A 449 -22.53 -15.72 -3.80
C ASP A 449 -23.87 -15.54 -4.52
N GLY A 450 -24.97 -15.93 -3.89
CA GLY A 450 -26.32 -15.71 -4.39
C GLY A 450 -26.66 -14.23 -4.53
N LEU A 451 -26.39 -13.40 -3.51
CA LEU A 451 -26.62 -11.95 -3.58
C LEU A 451 -25.81 -11.28 -4.70
N ILE A 452 -24.52 -11.64 -4.83
CA ILE A 452 -23.66 -11.11 -5.89
C ILE A 452 -24.21 -11.51 -7.26
N LYS A 453 -24.61 -12.78 -7.43
CA LYS A 453 -25.18 -13.29 -8.68
C LYS A 453 -26.50 -12.60 -9.03
N CYS A 454 -27.40 -12.39 -8.06
CA CYS A 454 -28.64 -11.67 -8.27
C CYS A 454 -28.39 -10.22 -8.71
N ALA A 455 -27.44 -9.53 -8.05
CA ALA A 455 -27.09 -8.16 -8.41
C ALA A 455 -26.44 -8.08 -9.81
N ASP A 456 -25.57 -9.03 -10.17
CA ASP A 456 -24.96 -9.11 -11.51
C ASP A 456 -26.01 -9.36 -12.62
N VAL A 457 -26.94 -10.30 -12.41
CA VAL A 457 -28.06 -10.55 -13.34
C VAL A 457 -28.90 -9.30 -13.53
N ALA A 458 -29.22 -8.57 -12.45
CA ALA A 458 -29.97 -7.33 -12.52
C ALA A 458 -29.20 -6.24 -13.29
N MET A 459 -27.88 -6.13 -13.10
CA MET A 459 -27.02 -5.19 -13.80
C MET A 459 -26.97 -5.49 -15.29
N TYR A 460 -26.85 -6.77 -15.66
CA TYR A 460 -26.89 -7.17 -17.07
C TYR A 460 -28.24 -6.84 -17.72
N SER A 461 -29.35 -6.99 -16.98
CA SER A 461 -30.67 -6.53 -17.43
C SER A 461 -30.71 -5.02 -17.66
N ALA A 462 -30.11 -4.23 -16.77
CA ALA A 462 -29.97 -2.78 -16.94
C ALA A 462 -29.20 -2.41 -18.23
N LYS A 463 -28.12 -3.14 -18.56
CA LYS A 463 -27.39 -2.98 -19.83
C LYS A 463 -28.27 -3.25 -21.06
N GLY A 464 -29.15 -4.25 -20.98
CA GLY A 464 -30.08 -4.62 -22.05
C GLY A 464 -31.20 -3.60 -22.27
N MET A 465 -31.58 -2.84 -21.24
CA MET A 465 -32.66 -1.85 -21.29
C MET A 465 -32.23 -0.44 -21.72
N GLY A 466 -31.02 -0.29 -22.24
CA GLY A 466 -30.53 0.99 -22.78
C GLY A 466 -29.35 1.61 -22.03
N ARG A 467 -28.83 0.96 -20.97
CA ARG A 467 -27.73 1.45 -20.11
C ARG A 467 -28.08 2.75 -19.36
N ASN A 468 -27.12 3.32 -18.61
CA ASN A 468 -27.32 4.51 -17.78
C ASN A 468 -28.56 4.41 -16.88
N THR A 469 -28.75 3.26 -16.25
CA THR A 469 -29.96 2.96 -15.47
C THR A 469 -29.66 1.93 -14.38
N PHE A 470 -30.62 1.72 -13.49
CA PHE A 470 -30.54 0.69 -12.46
C PHE A 470 -31.72 -0.26 -12.52
N ARG A 471 -31.52 -1.51 -12.11
CA ARG A 471 -32.57 -2.53 -11.97
C ARG A 471 -32.42 -3.30 -10.68
N THR A 472 -33.54 -3.60 -10.05
CA THR A 472 -33.60 -4.60 -8.99
C THR A 472 -33.62 -5.99 -9.60
N PHE A 473 -33.06 -6.96 -8.90
CA PHE A 473 -33.22 -8.35 -9.25
C PHE A 473 -34.71 -8.68 -9.25
N VAL A 474 -35.12 -9.41 -10.28
CA VAL A 474 -36.43 -10.02 -10.38
C VAL A 474 -36.15 -11.48 -10.68
N ALA A 475 -36.59 -12.37 -9.80
CA ALA A 475 -36.53 -13.80 -10.05
C ALA A 475 -37.37 -14.10 -11.30
N LEU A 476 -36.70 -14.19 -12.45
CA LEU A 476 -37.30 -14.79 -13.63
C LEU A 476 -37.48 -16.29 -13.31
N PRO A 477 -38.63 -16.90 -13.64
CA PRO A 477 -38.78 -18.34 -13.55
C PRO A 477 -37.60 -19.02 -14.26
N GLU A 478 -36.98 -20.03 -13.65
CA GLU A 478 -35.81 -20.78 -14.16
C GLU A 478 -35.97 -21.17 -15.65
N GLU A 479 -37.21 -21.40 -16.09
CA GLU A 479 -37.60 -21.67 -17.48
C GLU A 479 -37.13 -20.59 -18.47
N SER A 480 -37.10 -19.31 -18.09
CA SER A 480 -36.75 -18.20 -19.00
C SER A 480 -35.26 -18.15 -19.35
N HIS A 481 -34.38 -18.47 -18.38
CA HIS A 481 -32.93 -18.51 -18.62
C HIS A 481 -32.53 -19.72 -19.47
N GLN A 482 -33.13 -20.89 -19.20
CA GLN A 482 -32.95 -22.07 -20.03
C GLN A 482 -33.52 -21.86 -21.44
N GLN A 483 -34.70 -21.24 -21.56
CA GLN A 483 -35.28 -20.88 -22.86
C GLN A 483 -34.37 -19.94 -23.65
N ARG A 484 -33.74 -18.95 -23.02
CA ARG A 484 -32.81 -18.04 -23.70
C ARG A 484 -31.55 -18.74 -24.21
N LEU A 485 -30.92 -19.58 -23.38
CA LEU A 485 -29.75 -20.38 -23.81
C LEU A 485 -30.13 -21.39 -24.91
N MET A 486 -31.32 -21.99 -24.80
CA MET A 486 -31.86 -22.87 -25.83
C MET A 486 -32.11 -22.11 -27.14
N LEU A 487 -32.69 -20.91 -27.08
CA LEU A 487 -32.91 -20.03 -28.23
C LEU A 487 -31.59 -19.59 -28.88
N GLU A 488 -30.57 -19.22 -28.10
CA GLU A 488 -29.24 -18.86 -28.63
C GLU A 488 -28.57 -20.04 -29.35
N SER A 489 -28.65 -21.25 -28.77
CA SER A 489 -28.15 -22.47 -29.42
C SER A 489 -28.93 -22.79 -30.69
N LYS A 490 -30.26 -22.66 -30.65
CA LYS A 490 -31.15 -22.92 -31.80
C LYS A 490 -30.98 -21.89 -32.91
N LEU A 491 -30.71 -20.61 -32.60
CA LEU A 491 -30.49 -19.56 -33.59
C LEU A 491 -29.21 -19.81 -34.42
N ARG A 492 -28.16 -20.36 -33.81
CA ARG A 492 -26.96 -20.79 -34.55
C ARG A 492 -27.23 -21.94 -35.52
N GLN A 493 -28.24 -22.76 -35.24
CA GLN A 493 -28.70 -23.82 -36.15
C GLN A 493 -29.65 -23.26 -37.20
N ALA A 494 -30.47 -22.26 -36.85
CA ALA A 494 -31.46 -21.64 -37.73
C ALA A 494 -30.85 -21.08 -39.02
N GLU A 495 -29.67 -20.46 -38.94
CA GLU A 495 -28.91 -20.01 -40.13
C GLU A 495 -28.55 -21.20 -41.04
N ARG A 496 -28.03 -22.28 -40.47
CA ARG A 496 -27.63 -23.49 -41.22
C ARG A 496 -28.82 -24.24 -41.81
N ASN A 497 -29.98 -24.15 -41.16
CA ASN A 497 -31.20 -24.86 -41.52
C ASN A 497 -32.14 -24.04 -42.43
N ASN A 498 -31.75 -22.82 -42.85
CA ASN A 498 -32.60 -21.92 -43.64
C ASN A 498 -33.94 -21.56 -42.96
N GLU A 499 -33.94 -21.43 -41.64
CA GLU A 499 -35.13 -21.08 -40.84
C GLU A 499 -35.33 -19.57 -40.71
N LEU A 500 -34.38 -18.77 -41.19
CA LEU A 500 -34.48 -17.31 -41.23
C LEU A 500 -35.09 -16.85 -42.56
N ARG A 501 -36.11 -15.99 -42.49
CA ARG A 501 -36.80 -15.38 -43.62
C ARG A 501 -36.73 -13.86 -43.56
N VAL A 502 -36.89 -13.21 -44.70
CA VAL A 502 -37.01 -11.75 -44.79
C VAL A 502 -38.44 -11.40 -45.19
N TYR A 503 -39.12 -10.67 -44.32
CA TYR A 503 -40.41 -10.04 -44.60
C TYR A 503 -40.18 -8.58 -45.01
N TYR A 504 -41.09 -8.01 -45.79
CA TYR A 504 -41.00 -6.63 -46.24
C TYR A 504 -42.20 -5.83 -45.73
N GLN A 505 -41.92 -4.72 -45.04
CA GLN A 505 -42.96 -3.79 -44.59
C GLN A 505 -42.90 -2.51 -45.44
N PRO A 506 -44.01 -2.10 -46.09
CA PRO A 506 -44.01 -0.91 -46.93
C PRO A 506 -43.86 0.37 -46.11
N GLN A 507 -43.07 1.30 -46.65
CA GLN A 507 -42.99 2.67 -46.19
C GLN A 507 -43.75 3.56 -47.18
N VAL A 508 -44.68 4.35 -46.69
CA VAL A 508 -45.58 5.19 -47.50
C VAL A 508 -45.28 6.67 -47.29
N ASP A 509 -45.37 7.45 -48.36
CA ASP A 509 -45.35 8.91 -48.28
C ASP A 509 -46.65 9.41 -47.63
N THR A 510 -46.54 10.26 -46.61
CA THR A 510 -47.73 10.72 -45.86
C THR A 510 -48.60 11.72 -46.61
N LEU A 511 -48.10 12.31 -47.71
CA LEU A 511 -48.80 13.28 -48.55
C LEU A 511 -49.39 12.63 -49.80
N THR A 512 -48.64 11.74 -50.46
CA THR A 512 -49.09 11.10 -51.71
C THR A 512 -49.71 9.73 -51.52
N GLU A 513 -49.53 9.12 -50.33
CA GLU A 513 -49.89 7.73 -50.02
C GLU A 513 -49.19 6.67 -50.90
N ASP A 514 -48.23 7.09 -51.73
CA ASP A 514 -47.44 6.18 -52.55
C ASP A 514 -46.44 5.41 -51.69
N ILE A 515 -46.16 4.18 -52.11
CA ILE A 515 -45.08 3.37 -51.53
C ILE A 515 -43.74 3.96 -51.99
N ILE A 516 -42.94 4.44 -51.03
CA ILE A 516 -41.62 5.05 -51.27
C ILE A 516 -40.46 4.13 -50.89
N GLY A 517 -40.72 3.03 -50.19
CA GLY A 517 -39.70 2.09 -49.77
C GLY A 517 -40.26 0.82 -49.15
N MET A 518 -39.37 -0.11 -48.81
CA MET A 518 -39.66 -1.34 -48.09
C MET A 518 -38.60 -1.54 -47.00
N GLU A 519 -39.01 -1.79 -45.76
CA GLU A 519 -38.13 -2.23 -44.69
C GLU A 519 -38.02 -3.75 -44.71
N ALA A 520 -36.79 -4.26 -44.81
CA ALA A 520 -36.50 -5.68 -44.74
C ALA A 520 -36.38 -6.12 -43.27
N LEU A 521 -37.31 -6.95 -42.82
CA LEU A 521 -37.39 -7.42 -41.44
C LEU A 521 -37.14 -8.92 -41.38
N VAL A 522 -36.10 -9.33 -40.68
CA VAL A 522 -35.80 -10.76 -40.46
C VAL A 522 -36.91 -11.38 -39.61
N ARG A 523 -37.28 -12.62 -39.90
CA ARG A 523 -38.17 -13.45 -39.08
C ARG A 523 -37.56 -14.84 -38.94
N TRP A 524 -37.74 -15.47 -37.80
CA TRP A 524 -37.32 -16.85 -37.59
C TRP A 524 -38.54 -17.77 -37.57
N GLU A 525 -38.66 -18.62 -38.59
CA GLU A 525 -39.68 -19.65 -38.70
C GLU A 525 -39.17 -20.92 -38.02
N HIS A 526 -39.27 -20.98 -36.69
CA HIS A 526 -38.82 -22.14 -35.93
C HIS A 526 -39.82 -23.31 -36.11
N PRO A 527 -39.37 -24.55 -36.40
CA PRO A 527 -40.24 -25.69 -36.71
C PRO A 527 -41.23 -26.07 -35.59
N GLU A 528 -40.80 -25.98 -34.32
CA GLU A 528 -41.64 -26.29 -33.15
C GLU A 528 -42.35 -25.06 -32.54
N LEU A 529 -41.67 -23.91 -32.48
CA LEU A 529 -42.13 -22.70 -31.77
C LEU A 529 -42.90 -21.73 -32.68
N GLY A 530 -42.95 -22.00 -33.98
CA GLY A 530 -43.60 -21.12 -34.95
C GLY A 530 -42.77 -19.88 -35.27
N LEU A 531 -43.47 -18.80 -35.68
CA LEU A 531 -42.83 -17.55 -36.07
C LEU A 531 -42.37 -16.78 -34.83
N ILE A 532 -41.05 -16.70 -34.62
CA ILE A 532 -40.43 -15.93 -33.55
C ILE A 532 -40.18 -14.50 -34.08
N SER A 533 -40.60 -13.50 -33.29
CA SER A 533 -40.44 -12.09 -33.62
C SER A 533 -38.96 -11.66 -33.61
N PRO A 534 -38.60 -10.59 -34.36
CA PRO A 534 -37.24 -10.04 -34.38
C PRO A 534 -36.72 -9.65 -33.00
#